data_AF-A0AA35P3V5-F1
#
_entry.id   AF-A0AA35P3V5-F1
#
_cell.length_a   1.000
_cell.length_b   1.000
_cell.length_c   1.000
_cell.angle_alpha   90.00
_cell.angle_beta   90.00
_cell.angle_gamma   90.00
#
_symmetry.space_group_name_H-M   'P 1'
#
loop_
_entity.id
_entity.type
_entity.pdbx_description
1 polymer ?
#
loop_
_entity_poly.entity_id
_entity_poly.type
_entity_poly.pdbx_seq_one_letter_code
_entity_poly.pdbx_strand_id
1 'polypeptide(L)'
;MNTMLLKSFNLIFLFLIVWISLYYVAFYVVMTGLFALAIYSLMKTLNPYTPDYQDRLKSPGVTLRPDVYGEKGLEIYYNISDPDSWERYVKTLHSFLSAYNETAQHANRNCTMEGYYFQKSFDAPHHTKHSCKFTQDMLQNCSGLADSTFGFPEGSPCLIIKMNRIINFLPGNGTAPRVNCTTLDDASPLEVDYYPTNGTFALHYFPYYGLKAQVCFLTMFTLTFTDTLNGRI
;
A
#
# COMPACT_ATOMS: atom_id res chain seq x y z
N MET A 1 -42.15 -58.80 19.36
CA MET A 1 -41.78 -58.97 17.94
C MET A 1 -41.39 -57.66 17.25
N ASN A 2 -42.02 -56.52 17.57
CA ASN A 2 -41.71 -55.22 16.92
C ASN A 2 -40.37 -54.58 17.32
N THR A 3 -39.87 -54.79 18.54
CA THR A 3 -38.62 -54.18 19.02
C THR A 3 -37.34 -54.82 18.46
N MET A 4 -37.38 -56.09 18.07
CA MET A 4 -36.23 -56.81 17.50
C MET A 4 -36.06 -56.53 15.99
N LEU A 5 -37.18 -56.41 15.26
CA LEU A 5 -37.18 -55.96 13.86
C LEU A 5 -36.75 -54.49 13.72
N LEU A 6 -37.18 -53.61 14.63
CA LEU A 6 -36.77 -52.20 14.63
C LEU A 6 -35.27 -52.02 14.91
N LYS A 7 -34.68 -52.85 15.80
CA LYS A 7 -33.23 -52.89 16.03
C LYS A 7 -32.45 -53.37 14.81
N SER A 8 -32.94 -54.41 14.13
CA SER A 8 -32.31 -54.94 12.91
C SER A 8 -32.36 -53.93 11.75
N PHE A 9 -33.51 -53.26 11.56
CA PHE A 9 -33.68 -52.22 10.55
C PHE A 9 -32.81 -50.98 10.83
N ASN A 10 -32.74 -50.54 12.08
CA ASN A 10 -31.82 -49.46 12.50
C ASN A 10 -30.34 -49.84 12.32
N LEU A 11 -29.96 -51.10 12.56
CA LEU A 11 -28.58 -51.56 12.39
C LEU A 11 -28.16 -51.62 10.91
N ILE A 12 -29.06 -52.04 10.02
CA ILE A 12 -28.85 -52.03 8.56
C ILE A 12 -28.75 -50.59 8.04
N PHE A 13 -29.62 -49.69 8.52
CA PHE A 13 -29.61 -48.27 8.16
C PHE A 13 -28.32 -47.57 8.64
N LEU A 14 -27.86 -47.86 9.86
CA LEU A 14 -26.58 -47.40 10.39
C LEU A 14 -25.40 -47.93 9.57
N PHE A 15 -25.42 -49.21 9.19
CA PHE A 15 -24.38 -49.79 8.34
C PHE A 15 -24.33 -49.09 6.98
N LEU A 16 -25.48 -48.91 6.30
CA LEU A 16 -25.56 -48.18 5.03
C LEU A 16 -25.04 -46.75 5.14
N ILE A 17 -25.38 -46.01 6.21
CA ILE A 17 -24.87 -44.65 6.44
C ILE A 17 -23.34 -44.64 6.58
N VAL A 18 -22.76 -45.61 7.29
CA VAL A 18 -21.30 -45.70 7.47
C VAL A 18 -20.60 -45.93 6.12
N TRP A 19 -21.12 -46.82 5.28
CA TRP A 19 -20.54 -47.08 3.95
C TRP A 19 -20.68 -45.89 3.00
N ILE A 20 -21.84 -45.23 3.02
CA ILE A 20 -22.09 -44.02 2.23
C ILE A 20 -21.14 -42.90 2.71
N SER A 21 -21.00 -42.72 4.02
CA SER A 21 -20.10 -41.72 4.59
C SER A 21 -18.64 -41.99 4.24
N LEU A 22 -18.17 -43.24 4.36
CA LEU A 22 -16.80 -43.62 4.01
C LEU A 22 -16.52 -43.43 2.51
N TYR A 23 -17.49 -43.73 1.65
CA TYR A 23 -17.40 -43.45 0.21
C TYR A 23 -17.23 -41.95 -0.05
N TYR A 24 -18.07 -41.11 0.55
CA TYR A 24 -17.96 -39.66 0.38
C TYR A 24 -16.66 -39.10 0.96
N VAL A 25 -16.19 -39.62 2.10
CA VAL A 25 -14.88 -39.24 2.66
C VAL A 25 -13.76 -39.58 1.69
N ALA A 26 -13.72 -40.82 1.16
CA ALA A 26 -12.71 -41.22 0.19
C ALA A 26 -12.77 -40.36 -1.09
N PHE A 27 -13.96 -40.10 -1.60
CA PHE A 27 -14.18 -39.22 -2.76
C PHE A 27 -13.65 -37.80 -2.50
N TYR A 28 -13.99 -37.19 -1.35
CA TYR A 28 -13.52 -35.84 -1.01
C TYR A 28 -12.02 -35.77 -0.75
N VAL A 29 -11.40 -36.83 -0.20
CA VAL A 29 -9.94 -36.90 -0.05
C VAL A 29 -9.27 -36.89 -1.43
N VAL A 30 -9.76 -37.69 -2.39
CA VAL A 30 -9.21 -37.71 -3.75
C VAL A 30 -9.42 -36.37 -4.44
N MET A 31 -10.62 -35.79 -4.37
CA MET A 31 -10.91 -34.47 -4.98
C MET A 31 -10.05 -33.35 -4.38
N THR A 32 -9.86 -33.35 -3.06
CA THR A 32 -8.98 -32.40 -2.38
C THR A 32 -7.53 -32.60 -2.80
N GLY A 33 -7.08 -33.84 -2.98
CA GLY A 33 -5.75 -34.17 -3.48
C GLY A 33 -5.51 -33.65 -4.91
N LEU A 34 -6.47 -33.84 -5.81
CA LEU A 34 -6.39 -33.31 -7.18
C LEU A 34 -6.40 -31.78 -7.20
N PHE A 35 -7.23 -31.15 -6.37
CA PHE A 35 -7.24 -29.70 -6.23
C PHE A 35 -5.91 -29.16 -5.67
N ALA A 36 -5.37 -29.79 -4.63
CA ALA A 36 -4.07 -29.41 -4.06
C ALA A 36 -2.94 -29.59 -5.09
N LEU A 37 -2.96 -30.66 -5.88
CA LEU A 37 -1.99 -30.89 -6.97
C LEU A 37 -2.11 -29.80 -8.05
N ALA A 38 -3.33 -29.41 -8.42
CA ALA A 38 -3.56 -28.32 -9.38
C ALA A 38 -2.99 -27.00 -8.85
N ILE A 39 -3.28 -26.63 -7.60
CA ILE A 39 -2.70 -25.43 -6.97
C ILE A 39 -1.18 -25.52 -6.86
N TYR A 40 -0.62 -26.67 -6.50
CA TYR A 40 0.83 -26.86 -6.44
C TYR A 40 1.48 -26.66 -7.82
N SER A 41 0.89 -27.22 -8.87
CA SER A 41 1.37 -27.04 -10.24
C SER A 41 1.32 -25.58 -10.68
N LEU A 42 0.23 -24.87 -10.35
CA LEU A 42 0.09 -23.43 -10.60
C LEU A 42 1.17 -22.63 -9.85
N MET A 43 1.38 -22.91 -8.56
CA MET A 43 2.40 -22.20 -7.77
C MET A 43 3.82 -22.44 -8.30
N LYS A 44 4.07 -23.56 -8.98
CA LYS A 44 5.36 -23.83 -9.64
C LYS A 44 5.57 -23.07 -10.94
N THR A 45 4.50 -22.66 -11.64
CA THR A 45 4.62 -21.87 -12.87
C THR A 45 4.81 -20.37 -12.61
N LEU A 46 4.44 -19.89 -11.42
CA LEU A 46 4.51 -18.48 -11.06
C LEU A 46 5.95 -18.01 -10.77
N ASN A 47 6.31 -16.85 -11.32
CA ASN A 47 7.55 -16.17 -10.97
C ASN A 47 7.40 -15.41 -9.63
N PRO A 48 8.30 -15.61 -8.65
CA PRO A 48 8.18 -14.95 -7.35
C PRO A 48 8.55 -13.45 -7.35
N TYR A 49 9.08 -12.90 -8.44
CA TYR A 49 9.51 -11.50 -8.53
C TYR A 49 8.58 -10.61 -9.35
N THR A 50 7.95 -11.16 -10.39
CA THR A 50 7.11 -10.39 -11.33
C THR A 50 5.80 -11.11 -11.57
N PRO A 51 4.64 -10.43 -11.46
CA PRO A 51 3.36 -11.02 -11.81
C PRO A 51 3.26 -11.20 -13.32
N ASP A 52 2.60 -12.28 -13.76
CA ASP A 52 2.46 -12.61 -15.18
C ASP A 52 1.56 -11.61 -15.93
N TYR A 53 0.51 -11.10 -15.26
CA TYR A 53 -0.46 -10.17 -15.83
C TYR A 53 -0.69 -8.96 -14.91
N GLN A 54 -0.77 -7.77 -15.51
CA GLN A 54 -1.01 -6.50 -14.81
C GLN A 54 -2.12 -5.68 -15.47
N ASP A 55 -3.15 -6.34 -16.03
CA ASP A 55 -4.14 -5.66 -16.88
C ASP A 55 -5.04 -4.68 -16.16
N ARG A 56 -5.24 -4.88 -14.85
CA ARG A 56 -5.99 -3.95 -13.99
C ARG A 56 -5.14 -2.84 -13.39
N LEU A 57 -3.83 -2.83 -13.65
CA LEU A 57 -2.85 -1.91 -13.05
C LEU A 57 -2.15 -1.08 -14.13
N LYS A 58 -2.88 -0.63 -15.16
CA LYS A 58 -2.29 0.21 -16.23
C LYS A 58 -1.85 1.59 -15.72
N SER A 59 -2.57 2.14 -14.74
CA SER A 59 -2.26 3.41 -14.10
C SER A 59 -2.17 3.24 -12.59
N PRO A 60 -1.14 3.81 -11.92
CA PRO A 60 -1.06 3.76 -10.47
C PRO A 60 -2.16 4.61 -9.84
N GLY A 61 -2.83 4.05 -8.84
CA GLY A 61 -3.67 4.83 -7.95
C GLY A 61 -2.83 5.78 -7.08
N VAL A 62 -3.49 6.80 -6.55
CA VAL A 62 -2.90 7.76 -5.61
C VAL A 62 -3.70 7.68 -4.30
N THR A 63 -3.00 7.82 -3.18
CA THR A 63 -3.61 7.83 -1.84
C THR A 63 -3.12 9.04 -1.07
N LEU A 64 -3.95 9.56 -0.18
CA LEU A 64 -3.65 10.72 0.63
C LEU A 64 -3.64 10.35 2.12
N ARG A 65 -2.78 11.00 2.92
CA ARG A 65 -2.73 10.88 4.38
C ARG A 65 -2.75 12.27 5.02
N PRO A 66 -3.45 12.46 6.17
CA PRO A 66 -4.29 11.49 6.88
C PRO A 66 -5.51 11.02 6.08
N ASP A 67 -5.82 9.72 6.18
CA ASP A 67 -6.89 9.04 5.44
C ASP A 67 -8.15 8.91 6.31
N VAL A 68 -8.77 10.04 6.62
CA VAL A 68 -10.07 10.04 7.32
C VAL A 68 -11.19 10.08 6.30
N TYR A 69 -12.08 9.10 6.40
CA TYR A 69 -13.18 8.91 5.46
C TYR A 69 -14.50 9.32 6.11
N GLY A 70 -15.24 10.19 5.44
CA GLY A 70 -16.63 10.51 5.72
C GLY A 70 -17.59 9.60 4.95
N GLU A 71 -18.83 10.04 4.75
CA GLU A 71 -19.86 9.23 4.05
C GLU A 71 -19.63 9.12 2.55
N LYS A 72 -19.01 10.12 1.93
CA LYS A 72 -18.89 10.24 0.46
C LYS A 72 -17.45 10.24 -0.07
N GLY A 73 -16.46 10.10 0.81
CA GLY A 73 -15.05 10.16 0.40
C GLY A 73 -14.12 10.51 1.54
N LEU A 74 -12.91 10.92 1.17
CA LEU A 74 -11.94 11.49 2.10
C LEU A 74 -12.37 12.92 2.41
N GLU A 75 -12.57 13.22 3.70
CA GLU A 75 -13.01 14.54 4.18
C GLU A 75 -12.25 14.83 5.47
N ILE A 76 -11.54 15.96 5.50
CA ILE A 76 -10.76 16.37 6.65
C ILE A 76 -11.41 17.62 7.22
N TYR A 77 -11.90 17.49 8.45
CA TYR A 77 -12.48 18.59 9.20
C TYR A 77 -11.87 18.63 10.59
N TYR A 78 -11.38 19.80 10.98
CA TYR A 78 -10.84 20.04 12.31
C TYR A 78 -11.03 21.49 12.71
N ASN A 79 -10.92 21.77 14.00
CA ASN A 79 -10.99 23.12 14.53
C ASN A 79 -9.60 23.56 14.96
N ILE A 80 -9.12 24.66 14.38
CA ILE A 80 -7.79 25.22 14.65
C ILE A 80 -7.64 25.54 16.15
N SER A 81 -8.70 26.02 16.79
CA SER A 81 -8.70 26.42 18.21
C SER A 81 -8.74 25.23 19.18
N ASP A 82 -9.06 24.02 18.71
CA ASP A 82 -9.23 22.83 19.55
C ASP A 82 -8.15 21.78 19.22
N PRO A 83 -7.08 21.68 20.03
CA PRO A 83 -5.98 20.75 19.82
C PRO A 83 -6.42 19.29 19.71
N ASP A 84 -7.44 18.89 20.48
CA ASP A 84 -7.93 17.52 20.52
C ASP A 84 -8.56 17.11 19.18
N SER A 85 -9.06 18.09 18.41
CA SER A 85 -9.68 17.85 17.11
C SER A 85 -8.69 17.37 16.04
N TRP A 86 -7.43 17.83 16.11
CA TRP A 86 -6.40 17.50 15.11
C TRP A 86 -5.31 16.54 15.60
N GLU A 87 -5.23 16.26 16.90
CA GLU A 87 -4.26 15.34 17.49
C GLU A 87 -4.27 13.96 16.80
N ARG A 88 -5.46 13.47 16.44
CA ARG A 88 -5.63 12.20 15.72
C ARG A 88 -4.94 12.20 14.35
N TYR A 89 -5.01 13.31 13.62
CA TYR A 89 -4.36 13.45 12.30
C TYR A 89 -2.85 13.45 12.45
N VAL A 90 -2.34 14.26 13.38
CA VAL A 90 -0.91 14.37 13.70
C VAL A 90 -0.32 13.01 14.11
N LYS A 91 -1.01 12.27 14.99
CA LYS A 91 -0.58 10.93 15.40
C LYS A 91 -0.53 9.94 14.23
N THR A 92 -1.48 10.04 13.30
CA THR A 92 -1.51 9.20 12.11
C THR A 92 -0.32 9.51 11.19
N LEU A 93 0.00 10.80 11.01
CA LEU A 93 1.15 11.26 10.22
C LEU A 93 2.48 10.82 10.83
N HIS A 94 2.67 10.97 12.14
CA HIS A 94 3.87 10.47 12.84
C HIS A 94 4.04 8.95 12.72
N SER A 95 2.96 8.20 12.96
CA SER A 95 2.97 6.74 12.82
C SER A 95 3.34 6.32 11.40
N PHE A 96 2.79 7.01 10.41
CA PHE A 96 3.07 6.76 9.00
C PHE A 96 4.52 7.09 8.63
N LEU A 97 5.03 8.22 9.08
CA LEU A 97 6.39 8.66 8.82
C LEU A 97 7.43 7.84 9.58
N SER A 98 7.09 7.13 10.66
CA SER A 98 8.05 6.34 11.44
C SER A 98 8.90 5.35 10.61
N ALA A 99 8.35 4.80 9.52
CA ALA A 99 9.06 3.93 8.60
C ALA A 99 10.11 4.66 7.72
N TYR A 100 10.08 5.99 7.71
CA TYR A 100 10.92 6.90 6.92
C TYR A 100 12.08 7.53 7.71
N ASN A 101 12.23 7.14 8.98
CA ASN A 101 13.37 7.51 9.80
C ASN A 101 14.68 7.00 9.19
N GLU A 102 15.78 7.73 9.43
CA GLU A 102 17.10 7.36 8.91
C GLU A 102 17.54 5.95 9.33
N THR A 103 17.22 5.57 10.57
CA THR A 103 17.52 4.25 11.14
C THR A 103 16.77 3.14 10.42
N ALA A 104 15.49 3.37 10.08
CA ALA A 104 14.65 2.43 9.34
C ALA A 104 15.14 2.25 7.90
N GLN A 105 15.81 3.26 7.33
CA GLN A 105 16.31 3.26 5.96
C GLN A 105 17.79 2.95 5.81
N HIS A 106 18.46 2.47 6.86
CA HIS A 106 19.90 2.18 6.81
C HIS A 106 20.28 1.16 5.71
N ALA A 107 19.37 0.25 5.36
CA ALA A 107 19.57 -0.73 4.29
C ALA A 107 19.45 -0.14 2.86
N ASN A 108 18.86 1.05 2.73
CA ASN A 108 18.64 1.71 1.44
C ASN A 108 19.86 2.56 1.05
N ARG A 109 20.09 2.73 -0.25
CA ARG A 109 21.21 3.54 -0.77
C ARG A 109 20.76 4.94 -1.16
N ASN A 110 21.66 5.91 -1.03
CA ASN A 110 21.45 7.24 -1.57
C ASN A 110 21.55 7.17 -3.10
N CYS A 111 20.45 7.52 -3.78
CA CYS A 111 20.39 7.58 -5.23
C CYS A 111 20.46 9.04 -5.68
N THR A 112 21.48 9.38 -6.46
CA THR A 112 21.69 10.75 -6.98
C THR A 112 21.45 10.85 -8.49
N MET A 113 20.98 9.78 -9.12
CA MET A 113 20.76 9.74 -10.57
C MET A 113 19.44 10.42 -10.93
N GLU A 114 19.46 11.19 -12.02
CA GLU A 114 18.27 11.87 -12.56
C GLU A 114 17.37 10.95 -13.42
N GLY A 115 17.82 9.72 -13.70
CA GLY A 115 17.10 8.76 -14.53
C GLY A 115 16.58 7.54 -13.76
N TYR A 116 15.97 6.60 -14.51
CA TYR A 116 15.50 5.33 -13.97
C TYR A 116 16.62 4.49 -13.38
N TYR A 117 16.35 3.86 -12.24
CA TYR A 117 17.29 2.99 -11.56
C TYR A 117 17.13 1.52 -11.98
N PHE A 118 17.57 1.21 -13.21
CA PHE A 118 17.54 -0.16 -13.72
C PHE A 118 18.60 -1.05 -13.06
N GLN A 119 18.16 -2.14 -12.46
CA GLN A 119 19.01 -3.14 -11.82
C GLN A 119 18.86 -4.50 -12.50
N LYS A 120 19.95 -4.96 -13.11
CA LYS A 120 20.01 -6.26 -13.84
C LYS A 120 20.35 -7.43 -12.91
N SER A 121 21.12 -7.18 -11.86
CA SER A 121 21.61 -8.16 -10.88
C SER A 121 21.02 -7.93 -9.49
N PHE A 122 21.09 -8.96 -8.65
CA PHE A 122 20.66 -8.95 -7.25
C PHE A 122 21.88 -8.77 -6.34
N ASP A 123 22.42 -7.56 -6.33
CA ASP A 123 23.70 -7.24 -5.66
C ASP A 123 23.52 -6.78 -4.21
N ALA A 124 22.28 -6.56 -3.77
CA ALA A 124 21.99 -6.17 -2.40
C ALA A 124 21.98 -7.39 -1.46
N PRO A 125 22.12 -7.18 -0.13
CA PRO A 125 22.17 -8.26 0.84
C PRO A 125 21.01 -9.25 0.68
N HIS A 126 21.26 -10.52 0.96
CA HIS A 126 20.28 -11.61 0.78
C HIS A 126 19.78 -11.79 -0.66
N HIS A 127 20.62 -11.49 -1.66
CA HIS A 127 20.26 -11.64 -3.07
C HIS A 127 19.01 -10.80 -3.42
N THR A 128 19.03 -9.54 -2.98
CA THR A 128 17.98 -8.55 -3.25
C THR A 128 18.50 -7.47 -4.18
N LYS A 129 17.63 -6.53 -4.57
CA LYS A 129 17.95 -5.31 -5.29
C LYS A 129 17.98 -4.14 -4.32
N HIS A 130 18.82 -3.16 -4.59
CA HIS A 130 18.89 -1.95 -3.78
C HIS A 130 17.63 -1.10 -3.96
N SER A 131 17.26 -0.38 -2.91
CA SER A 131 16.21 0.64 -2.93
C SER A 131 16.84 2.00 -2.65
N CYS A 132 16.24 3.05 -3.21
CA CYS A 132 16.65 4.42 -2.95
C CYS A 132 16.12 4.91 -1.60
N LYS A 133 16.98 5.62 -0.85
CA LYS A 133 16.65 6.25 0.42
C LYS A 133 15.73 7.45 0.18
N PHE A 134 14.62 7.54 0.91
CA PHE A 134 13.72 8.69 0.94
C PHE A 134 13.48 9.07 2.40
N THR A 135 14.25 10.01 2.93
CA THR A 135 14.19 10.34 4.35
C THR A 135 13.14 11.40 4.65
N GLN A 136 12.68 11.44 5.91
CA GLN A 136 11.71 12.45 6.36
C GLN A 136 12.20 13.89 6.15
N ASP A 137 13.49 14.19 6.25
CA ASP A 137 14.02 15.54 6.03
C ASP A 137 13.79 16.06 4.60
N MET A 138 13.62 15.18 3.62
CA MET A 138 13.24 15.57 2.25
C MET A 138 11.86 16.25 2.18
N LEU A 139 11.06 16.06 3.22
CA LEU A 139 9.73 16.65 3.40
C LEU A 139 9.76 18.05 4.04
N GLN A 140 10.95 18.54 4.38
CA GLN A 140 11.20 19.89 4.91
C GLN A 140 10.25 20.22 6.07
N ASN A 141 9.47 21.30 5.97
CA ASN A 141 8.59 21.79 7.03
C ASN A 141 7.55 20.75 7.46
N CYS A 142 7.11 19.89 6.54
CA CYS A 142 6.11 18.87 6.80
C CYS A 142 6.71 17.50 7.20
N SER A 143 8.00 17.47 7.57
CA SER A 143 8.69 16.25 8.00
C SER A 143 8.30 15.76 9.39
N GLY A 144 7.69 16.61 10.22
CA GLY A 144 7.48 16.31 11.64
C GLY A 144 8.70 16.62 12.53
N LEU A 145 9.82 17.05 11.95
CA LEU A 145 11.09 17.31 12.66
C LEU A 145 11.20 18.76 13.17
N ALA A 146 10.87 19.73 12.31
CA ALA A 146 10.84 21.14 12.68
C ALA A 146 9.52 21.53 13.35
N ASP A 147 8.41 21.01 12.81
CA ASP A 147 7.07 21.16 13.37
C ASP A 147 6.46 19.76 13.57
N SER A 148 6.22 19.40 14.83
CA SER A 148 5.59 18.12 15.18
C SER A 148 4.08 18.08 14.95
N THR A 149 3.47 19.24 14.67
CA THR A 149 2.01 19.40 14.50
C THR A 149 1.58 19.49 13.04
N PHE A 150 2.52 19.42 12.08
CA PHE A 150 2.26 19.37 10.64
C PHE A 150 1.36 20.51 10.13
N GLY A 151 1.51 21.74 10.63
CA GLY A 151 0.78 22.93 10.16
C GLY A 151 -0.71 22.98 10.55
N PHE A 152 -1.20 22.04 11.37
CA PHE A 152 -2.60 22.02 11.77
C PHE A 152 -3.00 23.26 12.60
N PRO A 153 -2.21 23.69 13.61
CA PRO A 153 -2.50 24.90 14.40
C PRO A 153 -2.48 26.22 13.60
N GLU A 154 -1.76 26.25 12.49
CA GLU A 154 -1.64 27.43 11.62
C GLU A 154 -2.80 27.53 10.60
N GLY A 155 -3.70 26.55 10.56
CA GLY A 155 -4.77 26.46 9.56
C GLY A 155 -4.27 25.98 8.19
N SER A 156 -3.06 25.44 8.14
CA SER A 156 -2.32 25.16 6.93
C SER A 156 -1.72 23.74 6.98
N PRO A 157 -2.57 22.70 7.03
CA PRO A 157 -2.18 21.35 7.43
C PRO A 157 -1.43 20.61 6.32
N CYS A 158 -0.35 19.91 6.64
CA CYS A 158 0.39 19.11 5.67
C CYS A 158 -0.36 17.82 5.30
N LEU A 159 -0.64 17.62 4.02
CA LEU A 159 -1.15 16.35 3.50
C LEU A 159 -0.07 15.59 2.73
N ILE A 160 -0.05 14.27 2.91
CA ILE A 160 0.90 13.37 2.26
C ILE A 160 0.25 12.63 1.11
N ILE A 161 0.75 12.84 -0.09
CA ILE A 161 0.30 12.16 -1.30
C ILE A 161 1.27 11.03 -1.64
N LYS A 162 0.73 9.82 -1.76
CA LYS A 162 1.44 8.58 -2.04
C LYS A 162 0.98 7.99 -3.36
N MET A 163 1.94 7.71 -4.25
CA MET A 163 1.69 6.94 -5.46
C MET A 163 1.76 5.43 -5.18
N ASN A 164 0.83 4.67 -5.75
CA ASN A 164 0.84 3.21 -5.65
C ASN A 164 1.98 2.61 -6.49
N ARG A 165 2.75 1.72 -5.88
CA ARG A 165 3.85 1.00 -6.54
C ARG A 165 3.31 -0.11 -7.45
N ILE A 166 3.81 -0.14 -8.69
CA ILE A 166 3.52 -1.19 -9.68
C ILE A 166 4.84 -1.77 -10.16
N ILE A 167 4.94 -3.10 -10.24
CA ILE A 167 6.16 -3.79 -10.62
C ILE A 167 6.51 -3.49 -12.08
N ASN A 168 7.74 -3.05 -12.34
CA ASN A 168 8.25 -2.64 -13.65
C ASN A 168 7.53 -1.44 -14.29
N PHE A 169 6.80 -0.63 -13.50
CA PHE A 169 6.17 0.59 -13.99
C PHE A 169 7.19 1.71 -14.20
N LEU A 170 7.04 2.43 -15.33
CA LEU A 170 7.87 3.57 -15.72
C LEU A 170 6.95 4.77 -16.01
N PRO A 171 6.96 5.82 -15.18
CA PRO A 171 6.11 6.99 -15.40
C PRO A 171 6.60 7.86 -16.57
N GLY A 172 5.71 8.12 -17.52
CA GLY A 172 5.95 9.06 -18.63
C GLY A 172 7.07 8.62 -19.59
N ASN A 173 7.51 9.54 -20.44
CA ASN A 173 8.60 9.32 -21.39
C ASN A 173 9.96 9.78 -20.82
N GLY A 174 10.27 9.36 -19.58
CA GLY A 174 11.50 9.76 -18.89
C GLY A 174 11.42 11.14 -18.21
N THR A 175 10.22 11.60 -17.88
CA THR A 175 10.01 12.83 -17.10
C THR A 175 9.43 12.47 -15.73
N ALA A 176 9.99 13.03 -14.66
CA ALA A 176 9.48 12.87 -13.30
C ALA A 176 7.99 13.28 -13.24
N PRO A 177 7.07 12.38 -12.84
CA PRO A 177 5.67 12.76 -12.69
C PRO A 177 5.56 13.77 -11.54
N ARG A 178 4.66 14.73 -11.69
CA ARG A 178 4.43 15.80 -10.72
C ARG A 178 3.00 15.74 -10.18
N VAL A 179 2.83 16.13 -8.93
CA VAL A 179 1.52 16.34 -8.34
C VAL A 179 1.10 17.79 -8.59
N ASN A 180 -0.18 17.99 -8.91
CA ASN A 180 -0.78 19.32 -8.96
C ASN A 180 -2.15 19.25 -8.30
N CYS A 181 -2.33 20.03 -7.24
CA CYS A 181 -3.56 20.11 -6.46
C CYS A 181 -4.32 21.38 -6.84
N THR A 182 -5.57 21.25 -7.25
CA THR A 182 -6.46 22.36 -7.63
C THR A 182 -7.83 22.17 -6.99
N THR A 183 -8.62 23.25 -6.90
CA THR A 183 -10.02 23.17 -6.48
C THR A 183 -10.85 22.50 -7.59
N LEU A 184 -11.90 21.77 -7.21
CA LEU A 184 -12.74 21.05 -8.19
C LEU A 184 -13.51 22.00 -9.11
N ASP A 185 -13.95 23.14 -8.57
CA ASP A 185 -14.77 24.11 -9.26
C ASP A 185 -13.96 25.18 -10.01
N ASP A 186 -12.61 25.11 -9.96
CA ASP A 186 -11.65 26.08 -10.53
C ASP A 186 -11.93 27.57 -10.20
N ALA A 187 -12.82 27.83 -9.24
CA ALA A 187 -13.35 29.16 -8.94
C ALA A 187 -12.34 30.06 -8.20
N SER A 188 -11.32 29.44 -7.58
CA SER A 188 -10.21 30.16 -6.93
C SER A 188 -8.91 29.36 -7.03
N PRO A 189 -7.77 30.04 -7.33
CA PRO A 189 -6.46 29.40 -7.27
C PRO A 189 -6.16 29.02 -5.83
N LEU A 190 -5.87 27.73 -5.61
CA LEU A 190 -5.42 27.23 -4.32
C LEU A 190 -3.92 27.52 -4.19
N GLU A 191 -3.51 28.22 -3.14
CA GLU A 191 -2.10 28.37 -2.82
C GLU A 191 -1.57 27.06 -2.23
N VAL A 192 -0.57 26.45 -2.87
CA VAL A 192 -0.05 25.14 -2.49
C VAL A 192 1.46 25.13 -2.63
N ASP A 193 2.17 24.85 -1.52
CA ASP A 193 3.59 24.58 -1.52
C ASP A 193 3.86 23.09 -1.61
N TYR A 194 4.81 22.69 -2.45
CA TYR A 194 5.14 21.29 -2.71
C TYR A 194 6.52 20.93 -2.14
N TYR A 195 6.59 19.80 -1.42
CA TYR A 195 7.83 19.24 -0.92
C TYR A 195 8.01 17.78 -1.40
N PRO A 196 9.12 17.45 -2.09
CA PRO A 196 10.20 18.32 -2.57
C PRO A 196 9.74 19.33 -3.65
N THR A 197 10.55 20.34 -3.96
CA THR A 197 10.21 21.43 -4.88
C THR A 197 9.62 20.93 -6.21
N ASN A 198 8.58 21.60 -6.71
CA ASN A 198 7.75 21.21 -7.87
C ASN A 198 6.89 19.96 -7.70
N GLY A 199 6.91 19.33 -6.52
CA GLY A 199 6.05 18.20 -6.21
C GLY A 199 6.31 16.96 -7.08
N THR A 200 7.57 16.75 -7.44
CA THR A 200 7.96 15.71 -8.41
C THR A 200 8.37 14.41 -7.74
N PHE A 201 8.03 13.28 -8.37
CA PHE A 201 8.60 12.00 -8.03
C PHE A 201 9.87 11.72 -8.85
N ALA A 202 11.02 11.67 -8.18
CA ALA A 202 12.30 11.45 -8.86
C ALA A 202 12.35 10.09 -9.56
N LEU A 203 12.95 10.05 -10.76
CA LEU A 203 12.93 8.85 -11.61
C LEU A 203 13.72 7.68 -11.05
N HIS A 204 14.70 7.91 -10.18
CA HIS A 204 15.50 6.85 -9.57
C HIS A 204 14.69 5.93 -8.64
N TYR A 205 13.48 6.32 -8.22
CA TYR A 205 12.57 5.42 -7.50
C TYR A 205 11.92 4.37 -8.41
N PHE A 206 12.04 4.51 -9.73
CA PHE A 206 11.47 3.62 -10.72
C PHE A 206 12.56 2.88 -11.51
N PRO A 207 12.34 1.63 -11.93
CA PRO A 207 11.15 0.81 -11.68
C PRO A 207 11.17 0.11 -10.30
N TYR A 208 9.98 -0.17 -9.77
CA TYR A 208 9.82 -1.04 -8.60
C TYR A 208 9.91 -2.52 -9.01
N TYR A 209 10.70 -3.32 -8.29
CA TYR A 209 10.95 -4.74 -8.63
C TYR A 209 10.16 -5.74 -7.77
N GLY A 210 9.24 -5.27 -6.93
CA GLY A 210 8.43 -6.14 -6.07
C GLY A 210 9.04 -6.31 -4.68
N LEU A 211 8.20 -6.74 -3.73
CA LEU A 211 8.56 -6.77 -2.31
C LEU A 211 9.68 -7.77 -2.03
N LYS A 212 9.71 -8.88 -2.77
CA LYS A 212 10.76 -9.90 -2.64
C LYS A 212 12.12 -9.41 -3.15
N ALA A 213 12.12 -8.65 -4.25
CA ALA A 213 13.35 -8.09 -4.79
C ALA A 213 13.81 -6.87 -3.99
N GLN A 214 12.89 -6.06 -3.47
CA GLN A 214 13.20 -4.84 -2.72
C GLN A 214 12.37 -4.78 -1.43
N VAL A 215 12.87 -5.43 -0.38
CA VAL A 215 12.16 -5.61 0.90
C VAL A 215 11.93 -4.29 1.63
N CYS A 216 12.96 -3.45 1.71
CA CYS A 216 12.91 -2.12 2.34
C CYS A 216 12.54 -1.00 1.36
N PHE A 217 11.84 -1.32 0.26
CA PHE A 217 11.39 -0.30 -0.67
C PHE A 217 10.28 0.54 -0.05
N LEU A 218 10.58 1.82 0.12
CA LEU A 218 9.62 2.81 0.55
C LEU A 218 9.21 3.64 -0.66
N THR A 219 7.90 3.77 -0.84
CA THR A 219 7.34 4.60 -1.91
C THR A 219 7.56 6.06 -1.57
N MET A 220 7.90 6.83 -2.61
CA MET A 220 8.06 8.26 -2.55
C MET A 220 6.71 8.96 -2.29
N PHE A 221 6.78 10.11 -1.62
CA PHE A 221 5.65 10.99 -1.36
C PHE A 221 5.89 12.37 -1.91
N THR A 222 4.79 13.05 -2.16
CA THR A 222 4.77 14.48 -2.35
C THR A 222 3.90 15.07 -1.27
N LEU A 223 4.39 16.10 -0.59
CA LEU A 223 3.60 16.84 0.38
C LEU A 223 3.14 18.14 -0.22
N THR A 224 1.92 18.51 0.10
CA THR A 224 1.30 19.77 -0.32
C THR A 224 0.49 20.36 0.81
N PHE A 225 0.56 21.68 1.06
CA PHE A 225 -0.53 22.63 1.41
C PHE A 225 0.01 24.08 1.30
N THR A 226 -0.78 25.16 1.15
CA THR A 226 -1.54 25.85 2.21
C THR A 226 -2.53 26.92 1.69
N ASP A 227 -3.85 26.71 1.82
CA ASP A 227 -4.79 27.60 2.52
C ASP A 227 -6.16 26.90 2.57
N THR A 228 -6.74 26.75 3.76
CA THR A 228 -8.09 26.21 3.91
C THR A 228 -8.91 27.24 4.64
N LEU A 229 -9.99 27.69 4.01
CA LEU A 229 -10.97 28.54 4.69
C LEU A 229 -11.57 27.75 5.86
N ASN A 230 -11.11 28.04 7.08
CA ASN A 230 -11.60 27.47 8.35
C ASN A 230 -11.45 25.94 8.52
N GLY A 231 -10.30 25.33 8.16
CA GLY A 231 -9.97 23.97 8.61
C GLY A 231 -10.80 22.84 7.98
N ARG A 232 -11.35 23.06 6.79
CA ARG A 232 -12.07 22.04 6.00
C ARG A 232 -11.38 21.79 4.66
N ILE A 233 -11.14 20.52 4.34
CA ILE A 233 -10.57 20.01 3.08
C ILE A 233 -11.43 18.87 2.56
#